data_AF-A0A2X3KEV7-F1
#
_entry.id   AF-A0A2X3KEV7-F1
#
_cell.length_a   1.000
_cell.length_b   1.000
_cell.length_c   1.000
_cell.angle_alpha   90.00
_cell.angle_beta   90.00
_cell.angle_gamma   90.00
#
_symmetry.space_group_name_H-M   'P 1'
#
loop_
_entity.id
_entity.type
_entity.pdbx_description
1 polymer ?
#
loop_
_entity_poly.entity_id
_entity_poly.type
_entity_poly.pdbx_seq_one_letter_code
_entity_poly.pdbx_strand_id
1 'polypeptide(L)'
;MDGITSPIKADPEWAKTTVNGMPALRETDTFDTFMESSWYYARYTCPEYKEGMLDSEAANYWLPVDIYIGGIEHAIMHLLYFRFFHKLMRDAGMVNSDEPAKQLLCQGMVLADAFYYVGENGERNWVSPVDAIVERDEKGRIVKAKDAAGHELVYTGMSKMSKSKNNGIDPQVMVERYGADTVRLFMMFASPADMTLEWQESGVEGLTAS
;
A
#
# COMPACT_ATOMS: atom_id res chain seq x y z
N MET A 1 -2.95 -10.04 25.34
CA MET A 1 -3.88 -9.98 24.19
C MET A 1 -4.20 -11.40 23.82
N ASP A 2 -5.48 -11.77 23.84
CA ASP A 2 -5.94 -13.14 23.58
C ASP A 2 -6.24 -13.40 22.09
N GLY A 3 -6.22 -12.35 21.25
CA GLY A 3 -6.58 -12.43 19.83
C GLY A 3 -8.07 -12.60 19.56
N ILE A 4 -8.91 -12.52 20.60
CA ILE A 4 -10.36 -12.74 20.55
C ILE A 4 -11.09 -11.41 20.78
N THR A 5 -10.64 -10.62 21.76
CA THR A 5 -11.30 -9.37 22.16
C THR A 5 -10.37 -8.18 22.05
N SER A 6 -10.87 -7.06 21.55
CA SER A 6 -10.15 -5.79 21.56
C SER A 6 -9.70 -5.44 22.99
N PRO A 7 -8.44 -5.03 23.22
CA PRO A 7 -7.94 -4.73 24.56
C PRO A 7 -8.77 -3.69 25.32
N ILE A 8 -9.27 -2.66 24.62
CA ILE A 8 -10.07 -1.58 25.22
C ILE A 8 -11.52 -1.99 25.52
N LYS A 9 -11.96 -3.14 24.99
CA LYS A 9 -13.23 -3.79 25.36
C LYS A 9 -13.05 -4.78 26.50
N ALA A 10 -11.88 -5.45 26.53
CA ALA A 10 -11.55 -6.43 27.55
C ALA A 10 -11.27 -5.79 28.93
N ASP A 11 -10.69 -4.58 28.94
CA ASP A 11 -10.48 -3.79 30.16
C ASP A 11 -11.67 -2.84 30.42
N PRO A 12 -12.56 -3.15 31.38
CA PRO A 12 -13.74 -2.33 31.67
C PRO A 12 -13.40 -0.98 32.32
N GLU A 13 -12.19 -0.79 32.85
CA GLU A 13 -11.78 0.50 33.39
C GLU A 13 -11.48 1.50 32.28
N TRP A 14 -11.04 1.02 31.09
CA TRP A 14 -10.77 1.90 29.98
C TRP A 14 -12.03 2.69 29.62
N ALA A 15 -13.18 2.07 29.39
CA ALA A 15 -14.36 2.80 28.93
C ALA A 15 -14.93 3.82 29.95
N LYS A 16 -14.59 3.74 31.24
CA LYS A 16 -15.19 4.61 32.27
C LYS A 16 -14.72 6.06 32.14
N THR A 17 -15.67 6.98 32.21
CA THR A 17 -15.41 8.43 32.23
C THR A 17 -16.52 9.17 33.00
N THR A 18 -16.43 10.49 33.09
CA THR A 18 -17.44 11.35 33.71
C THR A 18 -17.77 12.51 32.77
N VAL A 19 -19.07 12.75 32.54
CA VAL A 19 -19.57 13.86 31.73
C VAL A 19 -20.60 14.62 32.55
N ASN A 20 -20.42 15.93 32.72
CA ASN A 20 -21.29 16.79 33.55
C ASN A 20 -21.48 16.27 35.00
N GLY A 21 -20.44 15.67 35.57
CA GLY A 21 -20.46 15.10 36.92
C GLY A 21 -21.19 13.75 37.04
N MET A 22 -21.70 13.19 35.94
CA MET A 22 -22.37 11.89 35.91
C MET A 22 -21.46 10.82 35.31
N PRO A 23 -21.47 9.57 35.84
CA PRO A 23 -20.76 8.45 35.24
C PRO A 23 -21.21 8.20 33.80
N ALA A 24 -20.26 8.00 32.90
CA ALA A 24 -20.50 7.71 31.49
C ALA A 24 -19.48 6.69 30.97
N LEU A 25 -19.73 6.15 29.77
CA LEU A 25 -18.81 5.26 29.07
C LEU A 25 -18.42 5.88 27.72
N ARG A 26 -17.12 5.88 27.40
CA ARG A 26 -16.65 6.22 26.05
C ARG A 26 -16.90 5.06 25.09
N GLU A 27 -17.13 5.38 23.82
CA GLU A 27 -17.20 4.40 22.74
C GLU A 27 -15.90 3.60 22.65
N THR A 28 -16.01 2.31 22.36
CA THR A 28 -14.89 1.36 22.28
C THR A 28 -14.69 0.82 20.87
N ASP A 29 -15.58 1.14 19.95
CA ASP A 29 -15.36 0.96 18.52
C ASP A 29 -14.31 1.94 18.00
N THR A 30 -13.59 1.51 16.96
CA THR A 30 -12.55 2.31 16.29
C THR A 30 -13.03 2.74 14.92
N PHE A 31 -12.52 3.87 14.43
CA PHE A 31 -12.79 4.28 13.06
C PHE A 31 -12.26 3.25 12.05
N ASP A 32 -12.91 3.20 10.88
CA ASP A 32 -12.32 2.62 9.68
C ASP A 32 -11.06 3.42 9.31
N THR A 33 -9.97 2.72 8.97
CA THR A 33 -8.70 3.28 8.51
C THR A 33 -8.80 4.22 7.30
N PHE A 34 -9.93 4.20 6.57
CA PHE A 34 -10.21 5.20 5.54
C PHE A 34 -10.40 6.60 6.12
N MET A 35 -10.77 6.73 7.40
CA MET A 35 -10.90 8.01 8.07
C MET A 35 -9.59 8.81 8.01
N GLU A 36 -8.47 8.19 8.35
CA GLU A 36 -7.16 8.87 8.38
C GLU A 36 -6.65 9.19 6.97
N SER A 37 -6.80 8.25 6.03
CA SER A 37 -6.35 8.44 4.64
C SER A 37 -7.20 9.43 3.84
N SER A 38 -8.37 9.84 4.37
CA SER A 38 -9.24 10.78 3.67
C SER A 38 -8.80 12.25 3.75
N TRP A 39 -7.89 12.62 4.65
CA TRP A 39 -7.51 14.04 4.86
C TRP A 39 -6.02 14.29 5.11
N TYR A 40 -5.19 13.25 5.16
CA TYR A 40 -3.74 13.37 5.39
C TYR A 40 -3.02 14.34 4.43
N TYR A 41 -3.44 14.41 3.16
CA TYR A 41 -2.88 15.31 2.15
C TYR A 41 -3.01 16.79 2.54
N ALA A 42 -4.12 17.17 3.18
CA ALA A 42 -4.33 18.51 3.70
C ALA A 42 -3.50 18.70 4.97
N ARG A 43 -3.40 17.68 5.83
CA ARG A 43 -2.59 17.80 7.06
C ARG A 43 -1.10 17.98 6.78
N TYR A 44 -0.58 17.48 5.65
CA TYR A 44 0.80 17.71 5.25
C TYR A 44 1.15 19.18 5.00
N THR A 45 0.17 20.05 4.74
CA THR A 45 0.45 21.48 4.54
C THR A 45 0.80 22.19 5.86
N CYS A 46 0.38 21.62 7.00
CA CYS A 46 0.56 22.19 8.34
C CYS A 46 0.66 21.10 9.43
N PRO A 47 1.63 20.18 9.36
CA PRO A 47 1.66 18.97 10.19
C PRO A 47 1.83 19.25 11.68
N GLU A 48 2.54 20.33 12.01
CA GLU A 48 2.82 20.73 13.39
C GLU A 48 1.80 21.70 13.99
N TYR A 49 0.77 22.12 13.25
CA TYR A 49 -0.25 23.06 13.74
C TYR A 49 -1.06 22.47 14.90
N LYS A 50 -1.14 23.14 16.05
CA LYS A 50 -1.75 22.58 17.28
C LYS A 50 -3.10 23.19 17.64
N GLU A 51 -3.46 24.31 17.00
CA GLU A 51 -4.64 25.11 17.30
C GLU A 51 -5.91 24.61 16.57
N GLY A 52 -5.76 23.62 15.68
CA GLY A 52 -6.88 23.03 14.97
C GLY A 52 -6.45 21.89 14.03
N MET A 53 -7.42 21.43 13.25
CA MET A 53 -7.20 20.39 12.25
C MET A 53 -6.29 20.88 11.11
N LEU A 54 -6.48 22.12 10.64
CA LEU A 54 -5.70 22.75 9.58
C LEU A 54 -5.43 24.23 9.90
N ASP A 55 -4.25 24.70 9.54
CA ASP A 55 -4.01 26.12 9.25
C ASP A 55 -4.52 26.40 7.84
N SER A 56 -5.63 27.14 7.72
CA SER A 56 -6.30 27.35 6.44
C SER A 56 -5.46 28.17 5.46
N GLU A 57 -4.60 29.07 5.93
CA GLU A 57 -3.71 29.84 5.04
C GLU A 57 -2.68 28.91 4.40
N ALA A 58 -2.02 28.06 5.20
CA ALA A 58 -1.07 27.07 4.69
C ALA A 58 -1.75 26.03 3.77
N ALA A 59 -2.94 25.55 4.14
CA ALA A 59 -3.71 24.61 3.32
C ALA A 59 -4.07 25.21 1.96
N ASN A 60 -4.59 26.44 1.93
CA ASN A 60 -5.01 27.11 0.70
C ASN A 60 -3.85 27.54 -0.20
N TYR A 61 -2.64 27.70 0.35
CA TYR A 61 -1.44 27.93 -0.46
C TYR A 61 -1.07 26.70 -1.29
N TRP A 62 -1.15 25.50 -0.71
CA TRP A 62 -0.71 24.25 -1.34
C TRP A 62 -1.81 23.49 -2.08
N LEU A 63 -3.07 23.64 -1.65
CA LEU A 63 -4.20 22.92 -2.22
C LEU A 63 -4.89 23.70 -3.34
N PRO A 64 -5.43 23.00 -4.36
CA PRO A 64 -5.51 21.54 -4.46
C PRO A 64 -4.21 20.90 -4.98
N VAL A 65 -4.00 19.63 -4.66
CA VAL A 65 -2.84 18.85 -5.12
C VAL A 65 -2.77 18.88 -6.65
N ASP A 66 -1.64 19.31 -7.21
CA ASP A 66 -1.51 19.40 -8.67
C ASP A 66 -1.58 18.01 -9.34
N ILE A 67 -0.80 17.05 -8.84
CA ILE A 67 -0.80 15.66 -9.30
C ILE A 67 -0.85 14.70 -8.12
N TYR A 68 -1.85 13.82 -8.12
CA TYR A 68 -1.98 12.73 -7.15
C TYR A 68 -1.70 11.40 -7.85
N ILE A 69 -0.72 10.64 -7.32
CA ILE A 69 -0.26 9.39 -7.91
C ILE A 69 -0.60 8.25 -6.95
N GLY A 70 -1.36 7.27 -7.41
CA GLY A 70 -1.81 6.14 -6.59
C GLY A 70 -2.35 4.99 -7.44
N GLY A 71 -2.27 3.75 -6.93
CA GLY A 71 -2.67 2.58 -7.70
C GLY A 71 -4.15 2.58 -8.07
N ILE A 72 -4.50 2.03 -9.23
CA ILE A 72 -5.88 1.96 -9.73
C ILE A 72 -6.83 1.23 -8.75
N GLU A 73 -6.31 0.38 -7.87
CA GLU A 73 -7.06 -0.30 -6.81
C GLU A 73 -7.78 0.67 -5.85
N HIS A 74 -7.34 1.92 -5.76
CA HIS A 74 -7.90 2.93 -4.88
C HIS A 74 -9.03 3.75 -5.53
N ALA A 75 -9.39 3.45 -6.78
CA ALA A 75 -10.27 4.30 -7.59
C ALA A 75 -11.67 4.56 -6.99
N ILE A 76 -12.25 3.57 -6.30
CA ILE A 76 -13.65 3.65 -5.84
C ILE A 76 -13.77 4.03 -4.36
N MET A 77 -12.99 3.40 -3.47
CA MET A 77 -13.13 3.65 -2.02
C MET A 77 -12.37 4.90 -1.60
N HIS A 78 -11.04 4.77 -1.46
CA HIS A 78 -10.15 5.85 -0.99
C HIS A 78 -10.39 7.17 -1.73
N LEU A 79 -10.37 7.17 -3.07
CA LEU A 79 -10.53 8.42 -3.83
C LEU A 79 -11.91 9.06 -3.67
N LEU A 80 -12.96 8.28 -3.39
CA LEU A 80 -14.27 8.84 -3.10
C LEU A 80 -14.30 9.47 -1.71
N TYR A 81 -13.76 8.80 -0.70
CA TYR A 81 -13.68 9.35 0.66
C TYR A 81 -12.78 10.58 0.73
N PHE A 82 -11.65 10.58 0.04
CA PHE A 82 -10.76 11.72 -0.15
C PHE A 82 -11.47 12.96 -0.70
N ARG A 83 -12.27 12.79 -1.77
CA ARG A 83 -13.09 13.89 -2.34
C ARG A 83 -14.20 14.32 -1.42
N PHE A 84 -14.88 13.37 -0.77
CA PHE A 84 -15.95 13.66 0.18
C PHE A 84 -15.43 14.48 1.37
N PHE A 85 -14.31 14.07 1.96
CA PHE A 85 -13.70 14.74 3.10
C PHE A 85 -13.17 16.13 2.74
N HIS A 86 -12.64 16.31 1.52
CA HIS A 86 -12.27 17.65 1.03
C HIS A 86 -13.47 18.60 1.05
N LYS A 87 -14.63 18.15 0.57
CA LYS A 87 -15.86 18.96 0.55
C LYS A 87 -16.37 19.24 1.96
N LEU A 88 -16.27 18.29 2.88
CA LEU A 88 -16.57 18.54 4.31
C LEU A 88 -15.64 19.60 4.91
N MET A 89 -14.34 19.53 4.64
CA MET A 89 -13.38 20.54 5.11
C MET A 89 -13.66 21.91 4.50
N ARG A 90 -14.04 21.97 3.22
CA ARG A 90 -14.46 23.19 2.54
C ARG A 90 -15.71 23.77 3.19
N ASP A 91 -16.73 22.96 3.42
CA ASP A 91 -18.00 23.39 4.01
C ASP A 91 -17.84 23.82 5.48
N ALA A 92 -16.79 23.31 6.16
CA ALA A 92 -16.35 23.76 7.47
C ALA A 92 -15.44 25.01 7.45
N GLY A 93 -15.13 25.56 6.26
CA GLY A 93 -14.32 26.77 6.10
C GLY A 93 -12.81 26.57 6.24
N MET A 94 -12.30 25.34 6.14
CA MET A 94 -10.87 25.03 6.32
C MET A 94 -10.07 25.08 5.01
N VAL A 95 -10.72 24.90 3.86
CA VAL A 95 -10.12 24.94 2.51
C VAL A 95 -11.04 25.66 1.53
N ASN A 96 -10.48 26.24 0.48
CA ASN A 96 -11.17 27.13 -0.47
C ASN A 96 -11.31 26.52 -1.88
N SER A 97 -11.18 25.19 -2.01
CA SER A 97 -11.32 24.46 -3.27
C SER A 97 -12.39 23.37 -3.20
N ASP A 98 -12.94 22.99 -4.35
CA ASP A 98 -14.02 21.99 -4.43
C ASP A 98 -13.52 20.55 -4.54
N GLU A 99 -12.36 20.35 -5.16
CA GLU A 99 -11.75 19.06 -5.40
C GLU A 99 -10.32 19.06 -4.86
N PRO A 100 -9.88 17.98 -4.19
CA PRO A 100 -8.59 17.93 -3.53
C PRO A 100 -7.38 17.76 -4.46
N ALA A 101 -7.59 17.36 -5.72
CA ALA A 101 -6.53 17.16 -6.69
C ALA A 101 -6.96 17.57 -8.11
N LYS A 102 -6.05 18.16 -8.89
CA LYS A 102 -6.30 18.58 -10.28
C LYS A 102 -6.11 17.43 -11.27
N GLN A 103 -5.03 16.68 -11.11
CA GLN A 103 -4.70 15.52 -11.93
C GLN A 103 -4.54 14.28 -11.07
N LEU A 104 -5.10 13.17 -11.53
CA LEU A 104 -4.90 11.84 -10.98
C LEU A 104 -4.11 11.01 -11.99
N LEU A 105 -2.98 10.46 -11.59
CA LEU A 105 -2.24 9.47 -12.36
C LEU A 105 -2.34 8.13 -11.64
N CYS A 106 -3.10 7.21 -12.22
CA CYS A 106 -3.20 5.86 -11.67
C CYS A 106 -2.07 4.99 -12.19
N GLN A 107 -1.06 4.69 -11.37
CA GLN A 107 -0.01 3.80 -11.83
C GLN A 107 -0.52 2.37 -12.00
N GLY A 108 0.05 1.66 -12.97
CA GLY A 108 -0.19 0.23 -13.16
C GLY A 108 0.39 -0.60 -12.02
N MET A 109 -0.05 -1.85 -11.92
CA MET A 109 0.42 -2.76 -10.89
C MET A 109 1.82 -3.28 -11.23
N VAL A 110 2.66 -3.41 -10.20
CA VAL A 110 3.89 -4.20 -10.29
C VAL A 110 3.54 -5.66 -10.03
N LEU A 111 3.82 -6.51 -11.01
CA LEU A 111 3.54 -7.94 -10.97
C LEU A 111 4.83 -8.72 -10.74
N ALA A 112 4.71 -9.83 -10.01
CA ALA A 112 5.75 -10.83 -9.87
C ALA A 112 5.17 -12.24 -9.92
N ASP A 113 6.01 -13.20 -10.27
CA ASP A 113 5.68 -14.62 -10.18
C ASP A 113 5.28 -14.99 -8.73
N ALA A 114 4.26 -15.82 -8.57
CA ALA A 114 3.80 -16.27 -7.27
C ALA A 114 3.72 -17.80 -7.19
N PHE A 115 4.30 -18.35 -6.12
CA PHE A 115 4.46 -19.78 -5.89
C PHE A 115 3.93 -20.18 -4.51
N TYR A 116 3.41 -21.41 -4.39
CA TYR A 116 3.09 -21.99 -3.09
C TYR A 116 3.27 -23.51 -3.10
N TYR A 117 3.42 -24.11 -1.92
CA TYR A 117 3.23 -25.56 -1.72
C TYR A 117 2.09 -25.81 -0.73
N VAL A 118 1.54 -27.03 -0.74
CA VAL A 118 0.49 -27.44 0.20
C VAL A 118 1.16 -28.15 1.38
N GLY A 119 0.98 -27.61 2.60
CA GLY A 119 1.47 -28.22 3.82
C GLY A 119 0.65 -29.45 4.25
N GLU A 120 1.13 -30.18 5.25
CA GLU A 120 0.45 -31.39 5.77
C GLU A 120 -0.96 -31.11 6.30
N ASN A 121 -1.19 -29.88 6.79
CA ASN A 121 -2.48 -29.38 7.27
C ASN A 121 -3.43 -28.93 6.13
N GLY A 122 -3.00 -29.02 4.87
CA GLY A 122 -3.75 -28.55 3.69
C GLY A 122 -3.64 -27.05 3.42
N GLU A 123 -2.86 -26.32 4.21
CA GLU A 123 -2.67 -24.87 4.05
C GLU A 123 -1.70 -24.55 2.90
N ARG A 124 -1.94 -23.42 2.23
CA ARG A 124 -1.03 -22.91 1.19
C ARG A 124 0.08 -22.10 1.83
N ASN A 125 1.29 -22.59 1.69
CA ASN A 125 2.50 -21.90 2.14
C ASN A 125 3.12 -21.18 0.94
N TRP A 126 3.02 -19.86 0.91
CA TRP A 126 3.51 -19.05 -0.20
C TRP A 126 5.03 -18.84 -0.12
N VAL A 127 5.71 -19.09 -1.23
CA VAL A 127 7.17 -19.00 -1.36
C VAL A 127 7.52 -17.82 -2.26
N SER A 128 8.51 -17.03 -1.82
CA SER A 128 9.00 -15.89 -2.59
C SER A 128 9.59 -16.35 -3.92
N PRO A 129 9.36 -15.61 -5.02
CA PRO A 129 10.00 -15.89 -6.31
C PRO A 129 11.54 -15.84 -6.22
N VAL A 130 12.11 -15.14 -5.24
CA VAL A 130 13.56 -15.12 -4.98
C VAL A 130 14.07 -16.46 -4.45
N ASP A 131 13.23 -17.19 -3.70
CA ASP A 131 13.58 -18.47 -3.08
C ASP A 131 13.16 -19.68 -3.95
N ALA A 132 12.48 -19.43 -5.07
CA ALA A 132 12.02 -20.45 -6.00
C ALA A 132 13.12 -20.82 -7.00
N ILE A 133 13.47 -22.11 -7.04
CA ILE A 133 14.37 -22.69 -8.04
C ILE A 133 13.50 -23.21 -9.18
N VAL A 134 13.52 -22.52 -10.32
CA VAL A 134 12.59 -22.71 -11.43
C VAL A 134 13.26 -23.40 -12.62
N GLU A 135 12.63 -24.44 -13.15
CA GLU A 135 12.98 -25.05 -14.44
C GLU A 135 12.04 -24.54 -15.54
N ARG A 136 12.61 -24.14 -16.67
CA ARG A 136 11.87 -23.59 -17.83
C ARG A 136 12.05 -24.46 -19.07
N ASP A 137 11.03 -24.50 -19.93
CA ASP A 137 11.11 -25.15 -21.25
C ASP A 137 11.86 -24.28 -22.29
N GLU A 138 12.02 -24.81 -23.51
CA GLU A 138 12.64 -24.08 -24.63
C GLU A 138 11.91 -22.79 -25.03
N LYS A 139 10.66 -22.62 -24.59
CA LYS A 139 9.84 -21.43 -24.81
C LYS A 139 9.83 -20.48 -23.61
N GLY A 140 10.66 -20.76 -22.59
CA GLY A 140 10.79 -19.95 -21.37
C GLY A 140 9.66 -20.14 -20.35
N ARG A 141 8.74 -21.09 -20.57
CA ARG A 141 7.61 -21.36 -19.67
C ARG A 141 8.08 -22.17 -18.48
N ILE A 142 7.58 -21.82 -17.29
CA ILE A 142 7.85 -22.57 -16.07
C ILE A 142 7.19 -23.93 -16.14
N VAL A 143 7.99 -25.00 -16.07
CA VAL A 143 7.49 -26.39 -16.10
C VAL A 143 7.53 -27.04 -14.72
N LYS A 144 8.51 -26.67 -13.89
CA LYS A 144 8.66 -27.14 -12.50
C LYS A 144 9.30 -26.06 -11.66
N ALA A 145 8.98 -26.03 -10.37
CA ALA A 145 9.64 -25.19 -9.40
C ALA A 145 9.75 -25.91 -8.05
N LYS A 146 10.82 -25.64 -7.31
CA LYS A 146 11.04 -26.14 -5.96
C LYS A 146 11.66 -25.06 -5.07
N ASP A 147 11.48 -25.15 -3.76
CA ASP A 147 12.25 -24.33 -2.83
C ASP A 147 13.58 -25.01 -2.43
N ALA A 148 14.37 -24.34 -1.58
CA ALA A 148 15.64 -24.87 -1.08
C ALA A 148 15.49 -26.15 -0.23
N ALA A 149 14.32 -26.37 0.38
CA ALA A 149 14.01 -27.57 1.15
C ALA A 149 13.55 -28.73 0.26
N GLY A 150 13.26 -28.47 -1.02
CA GLY A 150 12.85 -29.46 -2.00
C GLY A 150 11.34 -29.65 -2.11
N HIS A 151 10.52 -28.76 -1.53
CA HIS A 151 9.07 -28.80 -1.72
C HIS A 151 8.71 -28.50 -3.17
N GLU A 152 7.79 -29.28 -3.76
CA GLU A 152 7.29 -29.01 -5.10
C GLU A 152 6.33 -27.81 -5.08
N LEU A 153 6.64 -26.79 -5.88
CA LEU A 153 5.91 -25.53 -5.90
C LEU A 153 4.91 -25.49 -7.05
N VAL A 154 3.71 -25.00 -6.74
CA VAL A 154 2.68 -24.65 -7.71
C VAL A 154 2.88 -23.21 -8.16
N TYR A 155 3.13 -23.03 -9.46
CA TYR A 155 3.17 -21.71 -10.09
C TYR A 155 1.75 -21.20 -10.38
N THR A 156 1.44 -19.97 -9.97
CA THR A 156 0.10 -19.37 -10.13
C THR A 156 0.05 -18.25 -11.17
N GLY A 157 1.13 -18.03 -11.92
CA GLY A 157 1.24 -16.91 -12.85
C GLY A 157 1.81 -15.66 -12.21
N MET A 158 2.02 -14.63 -13.03
CA MET A 158 2.29 -13.29 -12.55
C MET A 158 1.05 -12.69 -11.89
N SER A 159 1.23 -12.11 -10.72
CA SER A 159 0.17 -11.38 -10.04
C SER A 159 0.72 -10.20 -9.26
N LYS A 160 -0.15 -9.27 -8.86
CA LYS A 160 0.20 -8.11 -8.05
C LYS A 160 1.07 -8.55 -6.86
N MET A 161 2.18 -7.85 -6.65
CA MET A 161 3.00 -8.04 -5.46
C MET A 161 2.16 -7.80 -4.19
N SER A 162 2.11 -8.77 -3.29
CA SER A 162 1.37 -8.68 -2.03
C SER A 162 2.04 -9.47 -0.91
N LYS A 163 1.83 -9.02 0.34
CA LYS A 163 2.25 -9.76 1.53
C LYS A 163 1.57 -11.13 1.62
N SER A 164 0.28 -11.21 1.24
CA SER A 164 -0.52 -12.45 1.34
C SER A 164 -0.04 -13.57 0.43
N LYS A 165 0.64 -13.25 -0.68
CA LYS A 165 1.21 -14.21 -1.61
C LYS A 165 2.72 -14.37 -1.50
N ASN A 166 3.33 -13.66 -0.55
CA ASN A 166 4.78 -13.63 -0.34
C ASN A 166 5.60 -13.36 -1.62
N ASN A 167 5.04 -12.66 -2.62
CA ASN A 167 5.68 -12.43 -3.93
C ASN A 167 6.24 -11.00 -4.07
N GLY A 168 6.31 -10.26 -2.97
CA GLY A 168 6.94 -8.94 -2.96
C GLY A 168 8.46 -9.07 -3.08
N ILE A 169 9.04 -8.36 -4.04
CA ILE A 169 10.49 -8.21 -4.13
C ILE A 169 10.90 -7.06 -3.24
N ASP A 170 11.81 -7.32 -2.31
CA ASP A 170 12.33 -6.29 -1.41
C ASP A 170 13.21 -5.31 -2.21
N PRO A 171 12.83 -4.02 -2.34
CA PRO A 171 13.64 -3.05 -3.05
C PRO A 171 15.00 -2.83 -2.39
N GLN A 172 15.15 -3.07 -1.08
CA GLN A 172 16.42 -2.89 -0.39
C GLN A 172 17.50 -3.81 -0.95
N VAL A 173 17.17 -5.07 -1.22
CA VAL A 173 18.09 -6.05 -1.83
C VAL A 173 18.54 -5.57 -3.21
N MET A 174 17.63 -4.99 -3.98
CA MET A 174 17.92 -4.46 -5.32
C MET A 174 18.78 -3.21 -5.27
N VAL A 175 18.52 -2.31 -4.32
CA VAL A 175 19.31 -1.10 -4.10
C VAL A 175 20.72 -1.44 -3.63
N GLU A 176 20.89 -2.42 -2.74
CA GLU A 176 22.20 -2.88 -2.28
C GLU A 176 23.00 -3.56 -3.40
N ARG A 177 22.33 -4.29 -4.29
CA ARG A 177 22.95 -5.00 -5.41
C ARG A 177 23.32 -4.09 -6.58
N TYR A 178 22.41 -3.19 -6.96
CA TYR A 178 22.51 -2.44 -8.22
C TYR A 178 22.56 -0.91 -8.05
N GLY A 179 22.37 -0.40 -6.84
CA GLY A 179 22.29 1.03 -6.56
C GLY A 179 20.90 1.62 -6.80
N ALA A 180 20.56 2.68 -6.05
CA ALA A 180 19.25 3.30 -6.12
C ALA A 180 18.91 3.88 -7.51
N ASP A 181 19.90 4.44 -8.21
CA ASP A 181 19.69 5.05 -9.53
C ASP A 181 19.30 4.01 -10.58
N THR A 182 19.96 2.85 -10.59
CA THR A 182 19.60 1.74 -11.48
C THR A 182 18.17 1.28 -11.23
N VAL A 183 17.79 1.07 -9.97
CA VAL A 183 16.44 0.61 -9.62
C VAL A 183 15.39 1.64 -10.06
N ARG A 184 15.63 2.94 -9.82
CA ARG A 184 14.74 4.01 -10.26
C ARG A 184 14.63 4.08 -11.78
N LEU A 185 15.76 4.01 -12.48
CA LEU A 185 15.79 4.03 -13.95
C LEU A 185 15.03 2.83 -14.52
N PHE A 186 15.24 1.63 -13.97
CA PHE A 186 14.52 0.43 -14.35
C PHE A 186 13.01 0.59 -14.20
N MET A 187 12.56 1.04 -13.02
CA MET A 187 11.12 1.22 -12.76
C MET A 187 10.47 2.21 -13.74
N MET A 188 11.20 3.25 -14.16
CA MET A 188 10.69 4.26 -15.10
C MET A 188 10.83 3.86 -16.58
N PHE A 189 11.73 2.93 -16.90
CA PHE A 189 11.99 2.48 -18.27
C PHE A 189 11.19 1.23 -18.66
N ALA A 190 10.90 0.35 -17.70
CA ALA A 190 10.33 -0.96 -17.96
C ALA A 190 8.88 -0.92 -18.50
N SER A 191 8.09 0.09 -18.15
CA SER A 191 6.71 0.25 -18.61
C SER A 191 6.25 1.70 -18.47
N PRO A 192 5.33 2.20 -19.33
CA PRO A 192 4.60 3.44 -19.05
C PRO A 192 3.95 3.41 -17.66
N ALA A 193 3.87 4.57 -17.00
CA ALA A 193 3.44 4.65 -15.60
C ALA A 193 2.05 4.05 -15.34
N ASP A 194 1.12 4.17 -16.30
CA ASP A 194 -0.27 3.69 -16.23
C ASP A 194 -0.43 2.21 -16.65
N MET A 195 0.63 1.58 -17.15
CA MET A 195 0.64 0.18 -17.57
C MET A 195 1.20 -0.73 -16.49
N THR A 196 0.77 -1.99 -16.48
CA THR A 196 1.35 -3.00 -15.59
C THR A 196 2.85 -3.17 -15.88
N LEU A 197 3.63 -3.31 -14.81
CA LEU A 197 5.07 -3.58 -14.88
C LEU A 197 5.29 -5.01 -14.43
N GLU A 198 5.78 -5.86 -15.33
CA GLU A 198 6.21 -7.22 -15.01
C GLU A 198 7.65 -7.17 -14.48
N TRP A 199 7.83 -7.51 -13.20
CA TRP A 199 9.16 -7.49 -12.61
C TRP A 199 10.02 -8.64 -13.15
N GLN A 200 11.13 -8.29 -13.81
CA GLN A 200 12.13 -9.24 -14.28
C GLN A 200 13.54 -8.72 -13.96
N GLU A 201 14.29 -9.47 -13.15
CA GLU A 201 15.62 -9.07 -12.69
C GLU A 201 16.63 -8.91 -13.85
N SER A 202 16.52 -9.73 -14.90
CA SER A 202 17.34 -9.60 -16.11
C SER A 202 17.19 -8.23 -16.79
N GLY A 203 16.04 -7.56 -16.62
CA GLY A 203 15.83 -6.20 -17.11
C GLY A 203 16.61 -5.14 -16.30
N VAL A 204 16.87 -5.41 -15.02
CA VAL A 204 17.68 -4.54 -14.14
C VAL A 204 19.15 -4.66 -14.51
N GLU A 205 19.63 -5.88 -14.73
CA GLU A 205 21.03 -6.16 -15.12
C GLU A 205 21.42 -5.43 -16.42
N GLY A 206 20.51 -5.39 -17.39
CA GLY A 206 20.72 -4.69 -18.67
C GLY A 206 20.97 -3.19 -18.54
N LEU A 207 20.57 -2.55 -17.43
CA LEU A 207 20.79 -1.13 -17.15
C LEU A 207 22.05 -0.86 -16.31
N THR A 208 22.61 -1.88 -15.66
CA THR A 208 23.88 -1.77 -14.94
C THR A 208 25.11 -1.98 -15.81
N ALA A 209 24.96 -2.64 -16.97
CA ALA A 209 26.06 -2.98 -17.85
C ALA A 209 26.43 -1.87 -18.89
N SER A 210 25.84 -0.67 -18.75
CA SER A 210 26.07 0.49 -19.63
C SER A 210 26.93 1.57 -18.98
#